data_AF-A0A540W7A4-F1
#
_entry.id   AF-A0A540W7A4-F1
#
_cell.length_a   1.000
_cell.length_b   1.000
_cell.length_c   1.000
_cell.angle_alpha   90.00
_cell.angle_beta   90.00
_cell.angle_gamma   90.00
#
_symmetry.space_group_name_H-M   'P 1'
#
loop_
_entity.id
_entity.type
_entity.pdbx_description
1 polymer ?
#
loop_
_entity_poly.entity_id
_entity_poly.type
_entity_poly.pdbx_seq_one_letter_code
_entity_poly.pdbx_strand_id
1 'polypeptide(L)'
;MRRTPVGRQTRARGIPEATVARLPLYLRALTALSERSVPTVSSEELAAAAGVNSAKLRKDFSYLGSYGTRGVGYDVEYLVYQISRELGLTQDWPVVIVGIGNLGHALANYGGFASRGFRVAALLDADPNVVGSTAAGLPVRHMDELESIVASQHVSIGVITTPPGAAQQVCDRLVEAGVTSILNFAPTVLNVPDGVDVRKVDLSIELQILAFHEQRKSGEEPEEGPIEEPPVRERTPGPVRAAAAKLRRAAGGGKDTKGDSDRQAVLPA
;
A
#
# COMPACT_ATOMS: atom_id res chain seq x y z
N MET A 1 -33.22 -2.31 30.75
CA MET A 1 -32.36 -3.45 30.34
C MET A 1 -31.33 -2.94 29.33
N ARG A 2 -30.06 -2.89 29.71
CA ARG A 2 -28.95 -2.49 28.82
C ARG A 2 -28.62 -3.68 27.92
N ARG A 3 -28.72 -3.51 26.60
CA ARG A 3 -28.26 -4.51 25.61
C ARG A 3 -26.76 -4.32 25.41
N THR A 4 -25.99 -5.32 25.85
CA THR A 4 -24.55 -5.45 25.57
C THR A 4 -24.33 -5.69 24.08
N PRO A 5 -23.39 -5.03 23.40
CA PRO A 5 -23.03 -5.41 22.04
C PRO A 5 -22.18 -6.69 22.10
N VAL A 6 -22.67 -7.75 21.47
CA VAL A 6 -21.89 -8.97 21.25
C VAL A 6 -20.90 -8.67 20.13
N GLY A 7 -19.69 -8.23 20.50
CA GLY A 7 -18.56 -8.18 19.58
C GLY A 7 -18.26 -9.61 19.11
N ARG A 8 -18.49 -9.88 17.84
CA ARG A 8 -18.17 -11.17 17.23
C ARG A 8 -16.66 -11.25 17.04
N GLN A 9 -15.96 -11.64 18.11
CA GLN A 9 -14.57 -12.07 18.04
C GLN A 9 -14.51 -13.43 17.33
N THR A 10 -14.46 -13.42 16.00
CA THR A 10 -13.86 -14.53 15.27
C THR A 10 -12.36 -14.26 15.20
N ARG A 11 -11.63 -14.66 16.26
CA ARG A 11 -10.18 -14.84 16.19
C ARG A 11 -9.92 -15.99 15.22
N ALA A 12 -9.89 -15.70 13.92
CA ALA A 12 -9.18 -16.53 12.96
C ALA A 12 -7.75 -16.72 13.48
N ARG A 13 -7.15 -17.90 13.27
CA ARG A 13 -5.75 -18.18 13.62
C ARG A 13 -4.92 -16.98 13.15
N GLY A 14 -4.32 -16.24 14.09
CA GLY A 14 -3.88 -14.87 13.88
C GLY A 14 -2.69 -14.75 12.92
N ILE A 15 -2.91 -14.96 11.63
CA ILE A 15 -1.95 -14.71 10.58
C ILE A 15 -1.87 -13.20 10.40
N PRO A 16 -0.67 -12.59 10.55
CA PRO A 16 -0.52 -11.17 10.30
C PRO A 16 -0.91 -10.79 8.87
N GLU A 17 -1.54 -9.63 8.68
CA GLU A 17 -1.92 -9.12 7.35
C GLU A 17 -0.73 -9.06 6.38
N ALA A 18 0.45 -8.67 6.90
CA ALA A 18 1.69 -8.67 6.13
C ALA A 18 2.07 -10.07 5.61
N THR A 19 1.75 -11.12 6.36
CA THR A 19 1.94 -12.51 5.93
C THR A 19 0.91 -12.88 4.85
N VAL A 20 -0.37 -12.55 5.04
CA VAL A 20 -1.43 -12.76 4.03
C VAL A 20 -1.06 -12.12 2.69
N ALA A 21 -0.51 -10.90 2.71
CA ALA A 21 -0.04 -10.20 1.51
C ALA A 21 1.12 -10.92 0.79
N ARG A 22 1.89 -11.76 1.48
CA ARG A 22 3.02 -12.53 0.90
C ARG A 22 2.65 -13.95 0.48
N LEU A 23 1.60 -14.55 1.07
CA LEU A 23 1.17 -15.92 0.72
C LEU A 23 0.97 -16.14 -0.78
N PRO A 24 0.40 -15.19 -1.57
CA PRO A 24 0.28 -15.36 -3.02
C PRO A 24 1.64 -15.50 -3.75
N LEU A 25 2.70 -14.88 -3.24
CA LEU A 25 4.05 -15.00 -3.80
C LEU A 25 4.61 -16.41 -3.58
N TYR A 26 4.40 -16.96 -2.38
CA TYR A 26 4.79 -18.33 -2.06
C TYR A 26 4.02 -19.33 -2.89
N LEU A 27 2.70 -19.15 -3.01
CA LEU A 27 1.86 -20.00 -3.84
C LEU A 27 2.33 -20.00 -5.29
N ARG A 28 2.64 -18.84 -5.87
CA ARG A 28 3.17 -18.75 -7.24
C ARG A 28 4.47 -19.56 -7.41
N ALA A 29 5.41 -19.42 -6.48
CA ALA A 29 6.67 -20.17 -6.54
C ALA A 29 6.45 -21.68 -6.39
N LEU A 30 5.59 -22.10 -5.47
CA LEU A 30 5.24 -23.51 -5.24
C LEU A 30 4.51 -24.13 -6.43
N THR A 31 3.57 -23.41 -7.06
CA THR A 31 2.88 -23.87 -8.27
C THR A 31 3.89 -24.15 -9.39
N ALA A 32 4.86 -23.26 -9.61
CA ALA A 32 5.90 -23.47 -10.62
C ALA A 32 6.81 -24.69 -10.30
N LEU A 33 7.05 -24.98 -9.02
CA LEU A 33 7.78 -26.18 -8.59
C LEU A 33 6.93 -27.46 -8.79
N SER A 34 5.64 -27.38 -8.49
CA SER A 34 4.68 -28.49 -8.66
C SER A 34 4.51 -28.86 -10.14
N GLU A 35 4.40 -27.87 -11.04
CA GLU A 35 4.37 -28.09 -12.50
C GLU A 35 5.61 -28.81 -13.02
N ARG A 36 6.75 -28.65 -12.34
CA ARG A 36 8.01 -29.35 -12.61
C ARG A 36 8.15 -30.68 -11.87
N SER A 37 7.09 -31.13 -11.20
CA SER A 37 7.06 -32.36 -10.39
C SER A 37 8.16 -32.42 -9.31
N VAL A 38 8.52 -31.27 -8.74
CA VAL A 38 9.45 -31.20 -7.61
C VAL A 38 8.70 -31.61 -6.34
N PRO A 39 9.07 -32.70 -5.66
CA PRO A 39 8.30 -33.20 -4.51
C PRO A 39 8.55 -32.36 -3.26
N THR A 40 9.79 -31.92 -3.04
CA THR A 40 10.20 -31.19 -1.84
C THR A 40 11.08 -29.99 -2.18
N VAL A 41 10.96 -28.91 -1.41
CA VAL A 41 11.77 -27.70 -1.57
C VAL A 41 12.31 -27.21 -0.22
N SER A 42 13.56 -26.75 -0.19
CA SER A 42 14.12 -26.12 1.01
C SER A 42 13.54 -24.72 1.24
N SER A 43 13.65 -24.22 2.48
CA SER A 43 13.25 -22.84 2.79
C SER A 43 14.08 -21.78 2.07
N GLU A 44 15.31 -22.10 1.68
CA GLU A 44 16.21 -21.15 1.01
C GLU A 44 15.88 -21.05 -0.47
N GLU A 45 15.71 -22.20 -1.14
CA GLU A 45 15.28 -22.24 -2.54
C GLU A 45 13.90 -21.60 -2.72
N LEU A 46 12.94 -21.93 -1.85
CA LEU A 46 11.60 -21.36 -1.96
C LEU A 46 11.59 -19.85 -1.68
N ALA A 47 12.40 -19.39 -0.72
CA ALA A 47 12.52 -17.96 -0.41
C ALA A 47 13.15 -17.20 -1.58
N ALA A 48 14.19 -17.77 -2.21
CA ALA A 48 14.81 -17.22 -3.41
C ALA A 48 13.80 -17.13 -4.56
N ALA A 49 13.06 -18.21 -4.83
CA ALA A 49 12.03 -18.25 -5.88
C ALA A 49 10.88 -17.26 -5.63
N ALA A 50 10.51 -17.01 -4.36
CA ALA A 50 9.48 -16.05 -3.98
C ALA A 50 10.00 -14.61 -3.82
N GLY A 51 11.32 -14.38 -3.92
CA GLY A 51 11.93 -13.06 -3.74
C GLY A 51 11.87 -12.54 -2.29
N VAL A 52 11.92 -13.43 -1.29
CA VAL A 52 11.89 -13.06 0.14
C VAL A 52 13.10 -13.59 0.90
N ASN A 53 13.29 -13.11 2.12
CA ASN A 53 14.27 -13.68 3.05
C ASN A 53 13.77 -15.02 3.65
N SER A 54 14.63 -16.03 3.73
CA SER A 54 14.29 -17.37 4.22
C SER A 54 13.82 -17.39 5.68
N ALA A 55 14.34 -16.51 6.56
CA ALA A 55 13.87 -16.39 7.93
C ALA A 55 12.45 -15.82 8.00
N LYS A 56 12.11 -14.86 7.12
CA LYS A 56 10.73 -14.35 7.00
C LYS A 56 9.78 -15.45 6.51
N LEU A 57 10.17 -16.22 5.50
CA LEU A 57 9.38 -17.35 5.00
C LEU A 57 9.09 -18.38 6.09
N ARG A 58 10.12 -18.80 6.84
CA ARG A 58 9.93 -19.76 7.95
C ARG A 58 8.97 -19.21 9.02
N LYS A 59 9.08 -17.92 9.34
CA LYS A 59 8.16 -17.24 10.26
C LYS A 59 6.73 -17.22 9.72
N ASP A 60 6.56 -16.89 8.45
CA ASP A 60 5.23 -16.87 7.81
C ASP A 60 4.56 -18.23 7.82
N PHE A 61 5.32 -19.28 7.47
CA PHE A 61 4.79 -20.64 7.46
C PHE A 61 4.48 -21.16 8.86
N SER A 62 5.20 -20.70 9.89
CA SER A 62 4.90 -21.07 11.28
C SER A 62 3.48 -20.67 11.73
N TYR A 63 2.88 -19.63 11.13
CA TYR A 63 1.49 -19.26 11.40
C TYR A 63 0.47 -20.19 10.72
N LEU A 64 0.85 -20.75 9.57
CA LEU A 64 0.02 -21.71 8.84
C LEU A 64 0.06 -23.08 9.52
N GLY A 65 1.19 -23.47 10.12
CA GLY A 65 1.42 -24.73 10.80
C GLY A 65 2.85 -25.25 10.65
N SER A 66 3.16 -26.42 11.20
CA SER A 66 4.47 -27.06 11.05
C SER A 66 4.49 -27.91 9.78
N TYR A 67 4.96 -27.34 8.67
CA TYR A 67 4.90 -27.99 7.34
C TYR A 67 6.25 -28.37 6.75
N GLY A 68 7.33 -28.21 7.52
CA GLY A 68 8.67 -28.60 7.11
C GLY A 68 9.23 -29.65 8.05
N THR A 69 9.93 -30.64 7.48
CA THR A 69 10.75 -31.57 8.27
C THR A 69 12.19 -31.09 8.23
N ARG A 70 12.83 -30.93 9.39
CA ARG A 70 14.24 -30.54 9.48
C ARG A 70 15.08 -31.51 8.66
N GLY A 71 15.87 -30.99 7.71
CA GLY A 71 16.72 -31.79 6.82
C GLY A 71 16.06 -32.32 5.56
N VAL A 72 14.73 -32.20 5.41
CA VAL A 72 13.98 -32.65 4.21
C VAL A 72 13.39 -31.48 3.43
N GLY A 73 12.98 -30.41 4.12
CA GLY A 73 12.31 -29.27 3.52
C GLY A 73 10.79 -29.38 3.59
N TYR A 74 10.10 -28.73 2.67
CA TYR A 74 8.65 -28.69 2.58
C TYR A 74 8.15 -29.54 1.44
N ASP A 75 7.06 -30.28 1.68
CA ASP A 75 6.31 -30.95 0.62
C ASP A 75 5.59 -29.90 -0.23
N VAL A 76 5.87 -29.92 -1.54
CA VAL A 76 5.41 -28.88 -2.47
C VAL A 76 3.90 -28.95 -2.67
N GLU A 77 3.35 -30.12 -3.00
CA GLU A 77 1.92 -30.28 -3.26
C GLU A 77 1.09 -29.98 -2.01
N TYR A 78 1.54 -30.47 -0.87
CA TYR A 78 0.88 -30.22 0.40
C TYR A 78 0.87 -28.73 0.75
N LEU A 79 1.98 -28.01 0.55
CA LEU A 79 2.01 -26.57 0.78
C LEU A 79 1.15 -25.79 -0.21
N VAL A 80 1.11 -26.17 -1.49
CA VAL A 80 0.20 -25.58 -2.48
C VAL A 80 -1.23 -25.69 -1.96
N TYR A 81 -1.65 -26.87 -1.52
CA TYR A 81 -2.98 -27.09 -0.97
C TYR A 81 -3.26 -26.25 0.28
N GLN A 82 -2.36 -26.24 1.27
CA GLN A 82 -2.57 -25.49 2.52
C GLN A 82 -2.65 -23.98 2.28
N ILE A 83 -1.75 -23.42 1.47
CA ILE A 83 -1.76 -21.99 1.17
C ILE A 83 -2.99 -21.61 0.36
N SER A 84 -3.39 -22.44 -0.61
CA SER A 84 -4.61 -22.21 -1.39
C SER A 84 -5.85 -22.22 -0.51
N ARG A 85 -5.93 -23.15 0.45
CA ARG A 85 -7.01 -23.22 1.43
C ARG A 85 -7.04 -21.98 2.33
N GLU A 86 -5.90 -21.54 2.85
CA GLU A 86 -5.84 -20.37 3.72
C GLU A 86 -6.19 -19.08 2.99
N LEU A 87 -5.84 -18.97 1.71
CA LEU A 87 -6.22 -17.86 0.84
C LEU A 87 -7.66 -17.95 0.32
N GLY A 88 -8.40 -19.01 0.67
CA GLY A 88 -9.77 -19.23 0.19
C GLY A 88 -9.87 -19.58 -1.30
N LEU A 89 -8.78 -20.01 -1.95
CA LEU A 89 -8.73 -20.31 -3.38
C LEU A 89 -9.20 -21.73 -3.72
N THR A 90 -9.80 -22.44 -2.76
CA THR A 90 -10.43 -23.75 -2.97
C THR A 90 -11.87 -23.65 -3.47
N GLN A 91 -12.36 -22.44 -3.71
CA GLN A 91 -13.67 -22.12 -4.27
C GLN A 91 -13.52 -21.05 -5.36
N ASP A 92 -14.51 -20.94 -6.22
CA ASP A 92 -14.57 -19.86 -7.20
C ASP A 92 -15.12 -18.58 -6.57
N TRP A 93 -14.43 -17.48 -6.80
CA TRP A 93 -14.82 -16.12 -6.47
C TRP A 93 -15.33 -15.43 -7.73
N PRO A 94 -16.63 -15.15 -7.85
CA PRO A 94 -17.17 -14.42 -8.99
C PRO A 94 -16.72 -12.95 -8.93
N VAL A 95 -16.09 -12.50 -10.01
CA VAL A 95 -15.52 -11.16 -10.17
C VAL A 95 -16.30 -10.38 -11.20
N VAL A 96 -16.61 -9.11 -10.92
CA VAL A 96 -17.10 -8.16 -11.92
C VAL A 96 -16.00 -7.15 -12.25
N ILE A 97 -15.80 -6.86 -13.53
CA ILE A 97 -14.85 -5.83 -13.99
C ILE A 97 -15.66 -4.66 -14.53
N VAL A 98 -15.42 -3.47 -13.99
CA VAL A 98 -16.10 -2.23 -14.39
C VAL A 98 -15.11 -1.27 -15.04
N GLY A 99 -15.42 -0.85 -16.26
CA GLY A 99 -14.56 -0.02 -17.11
C GLY A 99 -13.73 -0.87 -18.06
N ILE A 100 -14.30 -1.23 -19.21
CA ILE A 100 -13.72 -2.08 -20.24
C ILE A 100 -12.99 -1.22 -21.29
N GLY A 101 -12.09 -0.36 -20.81
CA GLY A 101 -11.06 0.26 -21.64
C GLY A 101 -9.88 -0.70 -21.89
N ASN A 102 -8.71 -0.17 -22.27
CA ASN A 102 -7.51 -0.99 -22.55
C ASN A 102 -7.14 -1.92 -21.38
N LEU A 103 -7.14 -1.40 -20.15
CA LEU A 103 -6.78 -2.18 -18.97
C LEU A 103 -7.87 -3.20 -18.62
N GLY A 104 -9.15 -2.80 -18.64
CA GLY A 104 -10.27 -3.71 -18.37
C GLY A 104 -10.30 -4.88 -19.35
N HIS A 105 -10.08 -4.63 -20.65
CA HIS A 105 -9.92 -5.67 -21.66
C HIS A 105 -8.73 -6.60 -21.39
N ALA A 106 -7.58 -6.05 -21.01
CA ALA A 106 -6.40 -6.86 -20.69
C ALA A 106 -6.64 -7.77 -19.48
N LEU A 107 -7.28 -7.25 -18.43
CA LEU A 107 -7.62 -8.02 -17.23
C LEU A 107 -8.69 -9.09 -17.52
N ALA A 108 -9.70 -8.79 -18.33
CA ALA A 108 -10.72 -9.76 -18.73
C ALA A 108 -10.11 -10.96 -19.45
N ASN A 109 -9.14 -10.72 -20.33
CA ASN A 109 -8.43 -11.77 -21.08
C ASN A 109 -7.28 -12.44 -20.31
N TYR A 110 -7.04 -12.03 -19.06
CA TYR A 110 -5.98 -12.61 -18.26
C TYR A 110 -6.39 -13.97 -17.69
N GLY A 111 -5.99 -15.05 -18.37
CA GLY A 111 -6.28 -16.43 -17.94
C GLY A 111 -5.77 -16.80 -16.55
N GLY A 112 -4.85 -16.01 -15.97
CA GLY A 112 -4.35 -16.22 -14.62
C GLY A 112 -5.37 -15.95 -13.49
N PHE A 113 -6.52 -15.35 -13.78
CA PHE A 113 -7.62 -15.24 -12.81
C PHE A 113 -8.36 -16.57 -12.64
N ALA A 114 -8.81 -17.16 -13.74
CA ALA A 114 -9.57 -18.41 -13.70
C ALA A 114 -8.75 -19.55 -13.08
N SER A 115 -7.45 -19.66 -13.40
CA SER A 115 -6.57 -20.68 -12.81
C SER A 115 -6.30 -20.50 -11.32
N ARG A 116 -6.68 -19.36 -10.74
CA ARG A 116 -6.51 -19.03 -9.32
C ARG A 116 -7.86 -18.96 -8.57
N GLY A 117 -8.94 -19.47 -9.16
CA GLY A 117 -10.27 -19.45 -8.55
C GLY A 117 -10.98 -18.10 -8.65
N PHE A 118 -10.54 -17.19 -9.52
CA PHE A 118 -11.23 -15.92 -9.78
C PHE A 118 -11.94 -16.01 -11.13
N ARG A 119 -13.25 -16.26 -11.09
CA ARG A 119 -14.07 -16.37 -12.30
C ARG A 119 -14.61 -15.00 -12.67
N VAL A 120 -14.21 -14.47 -13.83
CA VAL A 120 -14.82 -13.26 -14.39
C VAL A 120 -16.27 -13.59 -14.74
N ALA A 121 -17.19 -12.97 -14.01
CA ALA A 121 -18.62 -13.28 -14.03
C ALA A 121 -19.37 -12.32 -14.96
N ALA A 122 -18.96 -11.06 -14.97
CA ALA A 122 -19.49 -10.04 -15.88
C ALA A 122 -18.47 -8.91 -16.15
N LEU A 123 -18.68 -8.24 -17.27
CA LEU A 123 -17.95 -7.07 -17.73
C LEU A 123 -18.94 -5.92 -17.90
N LEU A 124 -18.65 -4.75 -17.34
CA LEU A 124 -19.55 -3.61 -17.33
C LEU A 124 -18.86 -2.35 -17.82
N ASP A 125 -19.54 -1.59 -18.67
CA ASP A 125 -19.13 -0.25 -19.08
C ASP A 125 -20.34 0.68 -19.20
N ALA A 126 -20.09 1.98 -19.10
CA ALA A 126 -21.09 3.03 -19.30
C ALA A 126 -21.05 3.60 -20.73
N ASP A 127 -19.95 3.40 -21.48
CA ASP A 127 -19.84 3.86 -22.86
C ASP A 127 -20.67 2.96 -23.79
N PRO A 128 -21.72 3.49 -24.45
CA PRO A 128 -22.56 2.72 -25.36
C PRO A 128 -21.80 2.13 -26.55
N ASN A 129 -20.62 2.66 -26.89
CA ASN A 129 -19.79 2.13 -27.97
C ASN A 129 -19.01 0.87 -27.55
N VAL A 130 -18.79 0.69 -26.24
CA VAL A 130 -18.12 -0.48 -25.67
C VAL A 130 -19.13 -1.56 -25.31
N VAL A 131 -20.33 -1.16 -24.85
CA VAL A 131 -21.42 -2.08 -24.54
C VAL A 131 -21.81 -2.91 -25.76
N GLY A 132 -21.98 -4.22 -25.56
CA GLY A 132 -22.25 -5.19 -26.62
C GLY A 132 -20.99 -5.74 -27.31
N SER A 133 -19.81 -5.13 -27.11
CA SER A 133 -18.54 -5.76 -27.49
C SER A 133 -18.25 -7.00 -26.65
N THR A 134 -17.22 -7.77 -27.01
CA THR A 134 -16.82 -8.97 -26.27
C THR A 134 -15.38 -8.89 -25.79
N ALA A 135 -15.13 -9.41 -24.59
CA ALA A 135 -13.77 -9.66 -24.08
C ALA A 135 -13.74 -11.01 -23.37
N ALA A 136 -12.71 -11.82 -23.63
CA ALA A 136 -12.61 -13.19 -23.11
C ALA A 136 -13.85 -14.06 -23.34
N GLY A 137 -14.57 -13.82 -24.45
CA GLY A 137 -15.82 -14.52 -24.76
C GLY A 137 -17.06 -14.07 -23.97
N LEU A 138 -16.94 -13.07 -23.10
CA LEU A 138 -18.05 -12.47 -22.36
C LEU A 138 -18.49 -11.15 -23.00
N PRO A 139 -19.81 -10.91 -23.14
CA PRO A 139 -20.32 -9.63 -23.62
C PRO A 139 -20.13 -8.54 -22.56
N VAL A 140 -19.79 -7.34 -22.99
CA VAL A 140 -19.80 -6.14 -22.14
C VAL A 140 -21.23 -5.66 -21.98
N ARG A 141 -21.66 -5.56 -20.74
CA ARG A 141 -23.00 -5.13 -20.34
C ARG A 141 -23.02 -3.66 -19.91
N HIS A 142 -24.20 -3.07 -19.89
CA HIS A 142 -24.32 -1.68 -19.48
C HIS A 142 -24.22 -1.56 -17.95
N MET A 143 -23.58 -0.50 -17.46
CA MET A 143 -23.37 -0.26 -16.03
C MET A 143 -24.68 -0.23 -15.20
N ASP A 144 -25.82 0.07 -15.81
CA ASP A 144 -27.13 0.02 -15.15
C ASP A 144 -27.56 -1.39 -14.72
N GLU A 145 -26.91 -2.42 -15.25
CA GLU A 145 -27.21 -3.81 -14.93
C GLU A 145 -26.42 -4.31 -13.70
N LEU A 146 -25.54 -3.48 -13.12
CA LEU A 146 -24.62 -3.86 -12.03
C LEU A 146 -25.33 -4.59 -10.88
N GLU A 147 -26.33 -3.96 -10.26
CA GLU A 147 -26.98 -4.47 -9.05
C GLU A 147 -27.64 -5.82 -9.33
N SER A 148 -28.26 -5.97 -10.50
CA SER A 148 -28.88 -7.22 -10.94
C SER A 148 -27.85 -8.34 -11.14
N ILE A 149 -26.67 -8.00 -11.66
CA ILE A 149 -25.56 -8.94 -11.88
C ILE A 149 -24.96 -9.36 -10.55
N VAL A 150 -24.70 -8.41 -9.66
CA VAL A 150 -24.14 -8.69 -8.34
C VAL A 150 -25.03 -9.66 -7.58
N ALA A 151 -26.35 -9.42 -7.59
CA ALA A 151 -27.30 -10.31 -6.94
C ALA A 151 -27.40 -11.69 -7.60
N SER A 152 -27.55 -11.75 -8.93
CA SER A 152 -27.79 -13.01 -9.65
C SER A 152 -26.56 -13.90 -9.79
N GLN A 153 -25.36 -13.33 -9.83
CA GLN A 153 -24.11 -14.07 -9.99
C GLN A 153 -23.32 -14.22 -8.68
N HIS A 154 -23.86 -13.71 -7.57
CA HIS A 154 -23.22 -13.71 -6.25
C HIS A 154 -21.80 -13.13 -6.31
N VAL A 155 -21.67 -11.96 -6.94
CA VAL A 155 -20.39 -11.27 -7.11
C VAL A 155 -19.76 -11.02 -5.74
N SER A 156 -18.52 -11.48 -5.58
CA SER A 156 -17.77 -11.34 -4.33
C SER A 156 -16.73 -10.24 -4.41
N ILE A 157 -16.19 -9.96 -5.61
CA ILE A 157 -15.11 -9.00 -5.82
C ILE A 157 -15.44 -8.08 -6.99
N GLY A 158 -15.28 -6.78 -6.77
CA GLY A 158 -15.35 -5.76 -7.82
C GLY A 158 -13.97 -5.29 -8.26
N VAL A 159 -13.71 -5.22 -9.56
CA VAL A 159 -12.49 -4.66 -10.14
C VAL A 159 -12.86 -3.35 -10.84
N ILE A 160 -12.23 -2.25 -10.43
CA ILE A 160 -12.49 -0.92 -10.99
C ILE A 160 -11.31 -0.51 -11.87
N THR A 161 -11.57 -0.39 -13.17
CA THR A 161 -10.62 0.06 -14.21
C THR A 161 -11.12 1.30 -14.96
N THR A 162 -11.97 2.10 -14.30
CA THR A 162 -12.54 3.33 -14.86
C THR A 162 -11.60 4.54 -14.73
N PRO A 163 -11.87 5.63 -15.47
CA PRO A 163 -11.24 6.93 -15.20
C PRO A 163 -11.48 7.41 -13.74
N PRO A 164 -10.61 8.28 -13.19
CA PRO A 164 -10.69 8.72 -11.80
C PRO A 164 -12.03 9.35 -11.42
N GLY A 165 -12.61 10.15 -12.31
CA GLY A 165 -13.86 10.88 -12.05
C GLY A 165 -15.09 9.99 -11.86
N ALA A 166 -15.05 8.75 -12.35
CA ALA A 166 -16.14 7.79 -12.22
C ALA A 166 -15.92 6.74 -11.11
N ALA A 167 -14.68 6.58 -10.64
CA ALA A 167 -14.29 5.44 -9.81
C ALA A 167 -15.02 5.39 -8.46
N GLN A 168 -15.25 6.55 -7.81
CA GLN A 168 -15.98 6.59 -6.54
C GLN A 168 -17.45 6.17 -6.73
N GLN A 169 -18.12 6.67 -7.77
CA GLN A 169 -19.50 6.31 -8.04
C GLN A 169 -19.67 4.80 -8.31
N VAL A 170 -18.73 4.21 -9.04
CA VAL A 170 -18.71 2.76 -9.27
C VAL A 170 -18.50 2.00 -7.96
N CYS A 171 -17.57 2.46 -7.12
CA CYS A 171 -17.30 1.88 -5.81
C CYS A 171 -18.55 1.91 -4.92
N ASP A 172 -19.21 3.06 -4.82
CA ASP A 172 -20.42 3.23 -4.01
C ASP A 172 -21.51 2.25 -4.46
N ARG A 173 -21.76 2.13 -5.77
CA ARG A 173 -22.75 1.19 -6.31
C ARG A 173 -22.39 -0.28 -6.05
N LEU A 174 -21.12 -0.65 -6.16
CA LEU A 174 -20.65 -2.00 -5.82
C LEU A 174 -20.92 -2.31 -4.35
N VAL A 175 -20.61 -1.38 -3.46
CA VAL A 175 -20.81 -1.51 -2.01
C VAL A 175 -22.31 -1.58 -1.66
N GLU A 176 -23.13 -0.72 -2.25
CA GLU A 176 -24.59 -0.74 -2.08
C GLU A 176 -25.21 -2.06 -2.57
N ALA A 177 -24.66 -2.63 -3.64
CA ALA A 177 -25.06 -3.95 -4.15
C ALA A 177 -24.57 -5.13 -3.27
N GLY A 178 -23.73 -4.86 -2.25
CA GLY A 178 -23.26 -5.84 -1.27
C GLY A 178 -21.85 -6.37 -1.51
N VAL A 179 -21.09 -5.81 -2.45
CA VAL A 179 -19.68 -6.19 -2.67
C VAL A 179 -18.79 -5.55 -1.60
N THR A 180 -18.06 -6.37 -0.85
CA THR A 180 -17.21 -5.91 0.26
C THR A 180 -15.71 -5.97 -0.05
N SER A 181 -15.31 -6.45 -1.24
CA SER A 181 -13.91 -6.54 -1.65
C SER A 181 -13.70 -5.89 -3.02
N ILE A 182 -12.85 -4.89 -3.07
CA ILE A 182 -12.64 -4.07 -4.28
C ILE A 182 -11.15 -4.01 -4.63
N LEU A 183 -10.84 -4.33 -5.89
CA LEU A 183 -9.53 -4.12 -6.49
C LEU A 183 -9.58 -2.86 -7.36
N ASN A 184 -8.91 -1.80 -6.92
CA ASN A 184 -8.96 -0.49 -7.57
C ASN A 184 -7.68 -0.22 -8.39
N PHE A 185 -7.84 -0.08 -9.70
CA PHE A 185 -6.79 0.38 -10.63
C PHE A 185 -6.94 1.85 -11.02
N ALA A 186 -8.05 2.51 -10.66
CA ALA A 186 -8.19 3.93 -10.93
C ALA A 186 -7.17 4.71 -10.08
N PRO A 187 -6.48 5.72 -10.65
CA PRO A 187 -5.46 6.50 -9.93
C PRO A 187 -6.12 7.54 -9.00
N THR A 188 -6.96 7.06 -8.09
CA THR A 188 -7.64 7.83 -7.05
C THR A 188 -7.79 6.98 -5.79
N VAL A 189 -7.93 7.65 -4.65
CA VAL A 189 -8.26 7.00 -3.38
C VAL A 189 -9.78 6.95 -3.28
N LEU A 190 -10.30 5.76 -2.96
CA LEU A 190 -11.74 5.53 -2.77
C LEU A 190 -12.08 5.66 -1.30
N ASN A 191 -13.20 6.31 -1.01
CA ASN A 191 -13.80 6.31 0.31
C ASN A 191 -14.79 5.16 0.42
N VAL A 192 -14.66 4.34 1.45
CA VAL A 192 -15.53 3.18 1.67
C VAL A 192 -15.94 3.10 3.15
N PRO A 193 -17.11 2.51 3.46
CA PRO A 193 -17.52 2.28 4.83
C PRO A 193 -16.69 1.19 5.51
N ASP A 194 -16.79 1.11 6.83
CA ASP A 194 -16.16 0.05 7.62
C ASP A 194 -16.62 -1.34 7.14
N GLY A 195 -15.67 -2.27 7.02
CA GLY A 195 -15.93 -3.64 6.58
C GLY A 195 -15.84 -3.86 5.06
N VAL A 196 -15.51 -2.82 4.29
CA VAL A 196 -15.16 -2.94 2.87
C VAL A 196 -13.64 -2.86 2.71
N ASP A 197 -13.06 -3.88 2.11
CA ASP A 197 -11.64 -3.96 1.82
C ASP A 197 -11.34 -3.42 0.41
N VAL A 198 -10.49 -2.39 0.32
CA VAL A 198 -10.04 -1.83 -0.96
C VAL A 198 -8.55 -2.08 -1.11
N ARG A 199 -8.17 -2.79 -2.18
CA ARG A 199 -6.78 -2.97 -2.58
C ARG A 199 -6.48 -2.10 -3.80
N LYS A 200 -5.62 -1.09 -3.62
CA LYS A 200 -5.16 -0.23 -4.71
C LYS A 200 -4.01 -0.91 -5.47
N VAL A 201 -4.03 -0.82 -6.79
CA VAL A 201 -2.91 -1.17 -7.67
C VAL A 201 -2.52 0.06 -8.48
N ASP A 202 -1.29 0.52 -8.31
CA ASP A 202 -0.75 1.70 -8.98
C ASP A 202 0.60 1.36 -9.62
N LEU A 203 0.56 0.97 -10.90
CA LEU A 203 1.76 0.56 -11.63
C LEU A 203 2.76 1.71 -11.79
N SER A 204 2.29 2.97 -11.75
CA SER A 204 3.17 4.13 -11.85
C SER A 204 4.01 4.32 -10.60
N ILE A 205 3.45 4.08 -9.41
CA ILE A 205 4.22 4.10 -8.15
C ILE A 205 5.30 3.02 -8.17
N GLU A 206 4.98 1.81 -8.64
CA GLU A 206 5.97 0.72 -8.75
C GLU A 206 7.13 1.09 -9.68
N LEU A 207 6.84 1.72 -10.82
CA LEU A 207 7.88 2.20 -11.75
C LEU A 207 8.73 3.33 -11.13
N GLN A 208 8.15 4.23 -10.34
CA GLN A 208 8.91 5.27 -9.63
C GLN A 208 9.89 4.68 -8.62
N ILE A 209 9.49 3.62 -7.91
CA ILE A 209 10.38 2.90 -6.99
C ILE A 209 11.53 2.26 -7.76
N LEU A 210 11.25 1.66 -8.93
CA LEU A 210 12.30 1.11 -9.78
C LEU A 210 13.24 2.19 -10.31
N ALA A 211 12.71 3.34 -10.73
CA ALA A 211 13.50 4.48 -11.20
C ALA A 211 14.47 4.99 -10.12
N PHE A 212 14.04 5.07 -8.86
CA PHE A 212 14.91 5.40 -7.73
C PHE A 212 16.08 4.41 -7.57
N HIS A 213 15.82 3.11 -7.70
CA HIS A 213 16.88 2.11 -7.63
C HIS A 213 17.82 2.18 -8.83
N GLU A 214 17.31 2.44 -10.04
CA GLU A 214 18.14 2.59 -11.23
C GLU A 214 19.04 3.82 -11.13
N GLN A 215 18.55 4.96 -10.64
CA GLN A 215 19.37 6.16 -10.40
C GLN A 215 20.54 5.89 -9.44
N ARG A 216 20.29 5.11 -8.37
CA ARG A 216 21.34 4.74 -7.41
C ARG A 216 22.35 3.74 -7.97
N LYS A 217 21.97 2.91 -8.95
CA LYS A 217 22.89 2.00 -9.64
C LYS A 217 23.71 2.72 -10.71
N SER A 218 23.15 3.75 -11.35
CA SER A 218 23.79 4.49 -12.44
C SER A 218 24.87 5.49 -12.00
N GLY A 219 25.12 5.63 -10.69
CA GLY A 219 26.27 6.37 -10.20
C GLY A 219 26.17 7.90 -10.35
N GLU A 220 25.02 8.48 -10.02
CA GLU A 220 25.02 9.85 -9.52
C GLU A 220 25.30 9.79 -8.01
N GLU A 221 26.58 9.73 -7.63
CA GLU A 221 26.95 10.36 -6.36
C GLU A 221 26.52 11.82 -6.50
N PRO A 222 25.73 12.39 -5.57
CA PRO A 222 25.58 13.84 -5.55
C PRO A 222 27.01 14.39 -5.45
N GLU A 223 27.45 15.16 -6.44
CA GLU A 223 28.64 15.99 -6.26
C GLU A 223 28.38 16.85 -5.02
N GLU A 224 28.97 16.46 -3.89
CA GLU A 224 29.31 17.41 -2.84
C GLU A 224 30.39 18.32 -3.41
N GLY A 225 29.98 19.24 -4.27
CA GLY A 225 30.78 20.41 -4.61
C GLY A 225 31.15 21.11 -3.29
N PRO A 226 32.36 21.68 -3.17
CA PRO A 226 32.81 22.28 -1.93
C PRO A 226 31.75 23.26 -1.42
N ILE A 227 31.25 23.03 -0.21
CA ILE A 227 30.39 23.99 0.47
C ILE A 227 31.26 25.22 0.71
N GLU A 228 31.20 26.20 -0.20
CA GLU A 228 31.79 27.50 0.00
C GLU A 228 31.01 28.15 1.15
N GLU A 229 31.61 28.18 2.34
CA GLU A 229 31.01 28.83 3.50
C GLU A 229 30.64 30.26 3.14
N PRO A 230 29.38 30.69 3.35
CA PRO A 230 29.02 32.07 3.09
C PRO A 230 29.83 32.97 4.03
N PRO A 231 30.36 34.11 3.56
CA PRO A 231 31.22 34.95 4.38
C PRO A 231 30.43 35.43 5.61
N VAL A 232 31.01 35.18 6.78
CA VAL A 232 30.51 35.67 8.06
C VAL A 232 30.37 37.18 7.98
N ARG A 233 29.14 37.68 7.83
CA ARG A 233 28.85 39.11 7.95
C ARG A 233 29.02 39.47 9.42
N GLU A 234 30.15 40.09 9.76
CA GLU A 234 30.32 40.85 10.98
C GLU A 234 29.13 41.82 11.12
N ARG A 235 28.28 41.57 12.12
CA ARG A 235 27.20 42.49 12.46
C ARG A 235 27.81 43.73 13.12
N THR A 236 28.08 44.75 12.33
CA THR A 236 28.34 46.10 12.84
C THR A 236 27.08 46.60 13.56
N PRO A 237 27.16 47.09 14.82
CA PRO A 237 26.00 47.68 15.48
C PRO A 237 25.55 48.96 14.74
N GLY A 238 24.28 49.00 14.32
CA GLY A 238 23.68 50.15 13.65
C GLY A 238 23.53 51.39 14.56
N PRO A 239 23.39 52.60 14.00
CA PRO A 239 23.50 53.85 14.72
C PRO A 239 22.18 54.20 15.41
N VAL A 240 21.97 53.74 16.64
CA VAL A 240 20.91 54.26 17.52
C VAL A 240 21.55 54.98 18.70
N ARG A 241 22.36 56.00 18.41
CA ARG A 241 22.81 56.98 19.42
C ARG A 241 23.38 58.26 18.80
N ALA A 242 22.61 58.90 17.93
CA ALA A 242 22.88 60.25 17.45
C ALA A 242 21.61 61.12 17.37
N ALA A 243 20.71 61.01 18.35
CA ALA A 243 19.53 61.89 18.46
C ALA A 243 19.15 62.25 19.91
N ALA A 244 20.03 62.02 20.90
CA ALA A 244 19.79 62.40 22.30
C ALA A 244 20.90 63.29 22.89
N ALA A 245 21.70 63.94 22.03
CA ALA A 245 22.74 64.91 22.41
C ALA A 245 22.38 66.36 22.05
N LYS A 246 21.15 66.64 21.59
CA LYS A 246 20.71 68.01 21.23
C LYS A 246 19.45 68.52 21.94
N LEU A 247 18.87 67.77 22.88
CA LEU A 247 17.82 68.27 23.78
C LEU A 247 18.15 67.87 25.23
N ARG A 248 19.14 68.56 25.82
CA ARG A 248 19.31 68.73 27.28
C ARG A 248 20.47 69.68 27.66
N ARG A 249 20.81 70.63 26.78
CA ARG A 249 21.31 71.95 27.19
C ARG A 249 20.10 72.86 27.46
N ALA A 250 19.34 72.50 28.49
CA ALA A 250 18.35 73.34 29.15
C ALA A 250 17.95 72.59 30.43
N ALA A 251 18.32 73.16 31.59
CA ALA A 251 18.19 72.61 32.95
C ALA A 251 19.14 71.43 33.27
N GLY A 252 20.09 71.48 34.20
CA GLY A 252 20.33 72.39 35.32
C GLY A 252 20.68 71.57 36.56
N GLY A 253 21.94 71.67 37.03
CA GLY A 253 22.32 71.56 38.45
C GLY A 253 22.50 70.17 39.09
N GLY A 254 23.68 69.94 39.66
CA GLY A 254 23.79 69.49 41.06
C GLY A 254 24.28 68.07 41.36
N LYS A 255 25.58 67.97 41.65
CA LYS A 255 26.23 67.31 42.82
C LYS A 255 26.10 65.80 43.10
N ASP A 256 27.31 65.22 43.16
CA ASP A 256 27.93 64.53 44.30
C ASP A 256 27.75 63.00 44.54
N THR A 257 28.94 62.39 44.71
CA THR A 257 29.32 61.18 45.50
C THR A 257 28.89 59.80 44.99
N LYS A 258 29.59 58.67 45.19
CA LYS A 258 30.92 58.18 45.64
C LYS A 258 30.61 56.75 46.17
N GLY A 259 31.48 55.76 45.92
CA GLY A 259 31.45 54.47 46.63
C GLY A 259 31.22 53.28 45.69
N ASP A 260 32.26 52.60 45.18
CA ASP A 260 33.12 51.62 45.90
C ASP A 260 32.40 50.27 46.06
N SER A 261 32.75 49.28 45.23
CA SER A 261 33.53 48.07 45.61
C SER A 261 32.61 46.98 46.20
N ASP A 262 32.83 45.67 46.12
CA ASP A 262 33.96 44.85 45.74
C ASP A 262 33.44 43.40 45.59
N ARG A 263 34.18 42.57 44.85
CA ARG A 263 34.44 41.12 45.06
C ARG A 263 33.30 40.07 44.96
N GLN A 264 33.42 39.14 44.00
CA GLN A 264 34.09 37.80 44.07
C GLN A 264 33.31 36.80 44.95
N ALA A 265 33.23 35.49 44.69
CA ALA A 265 33.44 34.57 43.57
C ALA A 265 33.20 33.15 44.17
N VAL A 266 33.09 32.14 43.30
CA VAL A 266 33.39 30.70 43.56
C VAL A 266 32.25 29.82 44.15
N LEU A 267 31.56 29.13 43.22
CA LEU A 267 31.34 27.67 43.01
C LEU A 267 31.86 26.64 44.07
N PRO A 268 31.54 25.32 43.96
CA PRO A 268 30.27 24.70 44.35
C PRO A 268 30.50 23.36 45.12
N ALA A 269 29.45 22.58 45.32
CA ALA A 269 29.47 21.11 45.30
C ALA A 269 28.15 20.62 44.70
#